data_AF-A0A8D2ZQR7-F1
#
_entry.id   AF-A0A8D2ZQR7-F1
#
_cell.length_a   1.000
_cell.length_b   1.000
_cell.length_c   1.000
_cell.angle_alpha   90.00
_cell.angle_beta   90.00
_cell.angle_gamma   90.00
#
_symmetry.space_group_name_H-M   'P 1'
#
loop_
_entity.id
_entity.type
_entity.pdbx_description
1 polymer ?
#
loop_
_entity_poly.entity_id
_entity_poly.type
_entity_poly.pdbx_seq_one_letter_code
_entity_poly.pdbx_strand_id
1 'polypeptide(L)'
;MDPPRIYVQRTLALIKPDAFDKREEIEDIILKSGFIVLQRRKLQLSPEQCSDFYADQYGKIFFPNLTAFMSSGPIIALTLARENAIAHWKTLIGPVLSNKTRETHPECLRAKYGTSELQNALHGSESFRAAEREIKFIFPNSVIEPFPSKGATEEYLSKHVNPTLLRGLTELCKHKPLNPCVTFGPNPSISHISQICLYF
;
A
#
# COMPACT_ATOMS: atom_id res chain seq x y z
N MET A 1 -9.63 17.13 21.03
CA MET A 1 -8.87 16.56 19.89
C MET A 1 -9.16 15.08 19.85
N ASP A 2 -9.56 14.54 18.70
CA ASP A 2 -9.67 13.08 18.53
C ASP A 2 -8.28 12.45 18.72
N PRO A 3 -8.14 11.29 19.38
CA PRO A 3 -6.86 10.62 19.54
C PRO A 3 -6.28 10.23 18.18
N PRO A 4 -4.95 10.28 18.00
CA PRO A 4 -4.31 9.86 16.75
C PRO A 4 -4.60 8.38 16.53
N ARG A 5 -5.34 8.09 15.46
CA ARG A 5 -5.62 6.72 15.04
C ARG A 5 -4.59 6.34 14.00
N ILE A 6 -3.84 5.27 14.27
CA ILE A 6 -2.93 4.68 13.29
C ILE A 6 -3.79 3.98 12.24
N TYR A 7 -4.16 4.69 11.18
CA TYR A 7 -4.88 4.12 10.05
C TYR A 7 -3.87 3.66 8.99
N VAL A 8 -3.72 2.34 8.85
CA VAL A 8 -2.90 1.78 7.78
C VAL A 8 -3.71 1.75 6.49
N GLN A 9 -3.56 2.79 5.67
CA GLN A 9 -4.15 2.85 4.33
C GLN A 9 -3.35 1.96 3.38
N ARG A 10 -4.04 1.35 2.41
CA ARG A 10 -3.43 0.55 1.34
C ARG A 10 -3.57 1.24 -0.02
N THR A 11 -2.59 1.09 -0.89
CA THR A 11 -2.62 1.55 -2.28
C THR A 11 -2.01 0.52 -3.20
N LEU A 12 -2.46 0.47 -4.46
CA LEU A 12 -1.74 -0.25 -5.50
C LEU A 12 -0.60 0.63 -6.02
N ALA A 13 0.57 0.03 -6.19
CA ALA A 13 1.67 0.57 -6.97
C ALA A 13 2.00 -0.42 -8.10
N LEU A 14 2.13 0.08 -9.33
CA LEU A 14 2.67 -0.71 -10.44
C LEU A 14 3.96 -0.08 -10.96
N ILE A 15 4.97 -0.92 -11.16
CA ILE A 15 6.17 -0.63 -11.95
C ILE A 15 5.89 -1.14 -13.36
N LYS A 16 5.78 -0.19 -14.29
CA LYS A 16 5.38 -0.39 -15.69
C LYS A 16 6.51 -1.04 -16.51
N PRO A 17 6.23 -1.51 -17.75
CA PRO A 17 7.22 -2.22 -18.55
C PRO A 17 8.48 -1.40 -18.85
N ASP A 18 8.37 -0.09 -19.02
CA ASP A 18 9.49 0.84 -19.28
C ASP A 18 10.47 0.97 -18.11
N ALA A 19 10.02 0.70 -16.88
CA ALA A 19 10.85 0.77 -15.67
C ALA A 19 11.17 -0.62 -15.09
N PHE A 20 10.87 -1.69 -15.83
CA PHE A 20 11.02 -3.06 -15.32
C PHE A 20 12.48 -3.39 -14.95
N ASP A 21 13.45 -2.89 -15.70
CA ASP A 21 14.88 -3.10 -15.43
C ASP A 21 15.38 -2.33 -14.20
N LYS A 22 14.64 -1.30 -13.77
CA LYS A 22 14.92 -0.48 -12.58
C LYS A 22 14.06 -0.86 -11.37
N ARG A 23 13.28 -1.95 -11.46
CA ARG A 23 12.33 -2.36 -10.41
C ARG A 23 12.95 -2.52 -9.03
N GLU A 24 14.16 -3.07 -8.93
CA GLU A 24 14.82 -3.33 -7.64
C GLU A 24 15.22 -2.02 -6.95
N GLU A 25 15.70 -1.04 -7.72
CA GLU A 25 16.03 0.30 -7.25
C GLU A 25 14.77 1.04 -6.79
N ILE A 26 13.68 0.95 -7.57
CA ILE A 26 12.39 1.58 -7.22
C ILE A 26 11.80 0.95 -5.96
N GLU A 27 11.86 -0.38 -5.82
CA GLU A 27 11.39 -1.10 -4.63
C GLU A 27 12.18 -0.68 -3.37
N ASP A 28 13.51 -0.51 -3.48
CA ASP A 28 14.34 0.00 -2.38
C ASP A 28 13.95 1.43 -1.98
N ILE A 29 13.67 2.32 -2.96
CA ILE A 29 13.18 3.67 -2.65
C ILE A 29 11.82 3.65 -1.96
N ILE A 30 10.92 2.74 -2.36
CA ILE A 30 9.60 2.57 -1.71
C ILE A 30 9.79 2.19 -0.24
N LEU A 31 10.66 1.23 0.06
CA LEU A 31 10.94 0.78 1.43
C LEU A 31 11.57 1.91 2.26
N LYS A 32 12.58 2.59 1.73
CA LYS A 32 13.23 3.74 2.38
C LYS A 32 12.27 4.91 2.62
N SER A 33 11.23 5.01 1.81
CA SER A 33 10.17 6.01 1.98
C SER A 33 9.18 5.67 3.10
N GLY A 34 9.33 4.52 3.77
CA GLY A 34 8.51 4.12 4.91
C GLY A 34 7.23 3.38 4.54
N PHE A 35 7.16 2.78 3.34
CA PHE A 35 6.07 1.89 2.98
C PHE A 35 6.36 0.45 3.44
N ILE A 36 5.30 -0.24 3.85
CA ILE A 36 5.32 -1.69 4.03
C ILE A 36 4.77 -2.33 2.76
N VAL A 37 5.51 -3.28 2.18
CA VAL A 37 5.03 -4.09 1.05
C VAL A 37 4.26 -5.28 1.60
N LEU A 38 2.94 -5.29 1.45
CA LEU A 38 2.08 -6.39 1.92
C LEU A 38 2.07 -7.56 0.93
N GLN A 39 2.06 -7.25 -0.37
CA GLN A 39 2.02 -8.24 -1.44
C GLN A 39 2.87 -7.74 -2.60
N ARG A 40 3.53 -8.68 -3.29
CA ARG A 40 4.34 -8.42 -4.48
C ARG A 40 4.06 -9.48 -5.52
N ARG A 41 3.85 -9.08 -6.78
CA ARG A 41 3.62 -10.00 -7.89
C ARG A 41 4.27 -9.48 -9.16
N LYS A 42 5.05 -10.33 -9.85
CA LYS A 42 5.43 -10.13 -11.25
C LYS A 42 4.33 -10.74 -12.13
N LEU A 43 3.84 -9.99 -13.10
CA LEU A 43 2.84 -10.46 -14.05
C LEU A 43 2.98 -9.74 -15.39
N GLN A 44 2.37 -10.28 -16.44
CA GLN A 44 2.20 -9.62 -17.72
C GLN A 44 0.72 -9.72 -18.07
N LEU A 45 0.07 -8.57 -18.26
CA LEU A 45 -1.35 -8.50 -18.55
C LEU A 45 -1.59 -8.65 -20.04
N SER A 46 -2.65 -9.36 -20.44
CA SER A 46 -3.11 -9.34 -21.83
C SER A 46 -3.70 -7.97 -22.18
N PRO A 47 -3.84 -7.62 -23.48
CA PRO A 47 -4.53 -6.40 -23.89
C PRO A 47 -5.95 -6.29 -23.31
N GLU A 48 -6.69 -7.40 -23.23
CA GLU A 48 -8.03 -7.45 -22.65
C GLU A 48 -7.99 -7.14 -21.15
N GLN A 49 -7.07 -7.76 -20.41
CA GLN A 49 -6.89 -7.48 -18.98
C GLN A 49 -6.45 -6.03 -18.71
N CYS A 50 -5.61 -5.46 -19.56
CA CYS A 50 -5.24 -4.04 -19.49
C CYS A 50 -6.45 -3.13 -19.73
N SER A 51 -7.28 -3.46 -20.72
CA SER A 51 -8.51 -2.72 -21.00
C SER A 51 -9.47 -2.74 -19.82
N ASP A 52 -9.66 -3.91 -19.21
CA ASP A 52 -10.50 -4.07 -18.01
C ASP A 52 -9.94 -3.29 -16.81
N PHE A 53 -8.62 -3.35 -16.60
CA PHE A 53 -7.97 -2.62 -15.51
C PHE A 53 -8.11 -1.10 -15.66
N TYR A 54 -8.00 -0.58 -16.89
CA TYR A 54 -8.12 0.85 -17.20
C TYR A 54 -9.51 1.27 -17.70
N ALA A 55 -10.58 0.52 -17.39
CA ALA A 55 -11.92 0.79 -17.89
C ALA A 55 -12.41 2.24 -17.64
N ASP A 56 -12.01 2.87 -16.53
CA ASP A 56 -12.31 4.28 -16.23
C ASP A 56 -11.73 5.29 -17.25
N GLN A 57 -10.76 4.84 -18.08
CA GLN A 57 -10.12 5.63 -19.14
C GLN A 57 -10.72 5.35 -20.52
N TYR A 58 -11.73 4.48 -20.62
CA TYR A 58 -12.40 4.16 -21.87
C TYR A 58 -12.96 5.42 -22.55
N GLY A 59 -12.86 5.48 -23.88
CA GLY A 59 -13.29 6.64 -24.68
C GLY A 59 -12.27 7.78 -24.77
N LYS A 60 -11.16 7.74 -24.02
CA LYS A 60 -10.07 8.70 -24.18
C LYS A 60 -9.18 8.35 -25.38
N ILE A 61 -8.70 9.37 -26.10
CA ILE A 61 -7.90 9.19 -27.33
C ILE A 61 -6.64 8.34 -27.08
N PHE A 62 -6.03 8.45 -25.91
CA PHE A 62 -4.82 7.70 -25.55
C PHE A 62 -5.08 6.27 -25.04
N PHE A 63 -6.34 5.88 -24.84
CA PHE A 63 -6.69 4.60 -24.22
C PHE A 63 -6.15 3.36 -24.97
N PRO A 64 -6.26 3.25 -26.31
CA PRO A 64 -5.69 2.11 -27.03
C PRO A 64 -4.17 2.00 -26.85
N ASN A 65 -3.47 3.14 -26.88
CA ASN A 65 -2.02 3.18 -26.69
C ASN A 65 -1.62 2.81 -25.25
N LEU A 66 -2.42 3.21 -24.25
CA LEU A 66 -2.22 2.82 -22.86
C LEU A 66 -2.34 1.31 -22.68
N THR A 67 -3.40 0.72 -23.23
CA THR A 67 -3.65 -0.73 -23.17
C THR A 67 -2.53 -1.50 -23.85
N ALA A 68 -2.18 -1.12 -25.08
CA ALA A 68 -1.10 -1.77 -25.84
C ALA A 68 0.24 -1.69 -25.09
N PHE A 69 0.59 -0.51 -24.59
CA PHE A 69 1.83 -0.31 -23.83
C PHE A 69 1.87 -1.15 -22.56
N MET A 70 0.81 -1.14 -21.75
CA MET A 70 0.77 -1.89 -20.50
C MET A 70 0.80 -3.42 -20.71
N SER A 71 0.34 -3.90 -21.86
CA SER A 71 0.43 -5.32 -22.25
C SER A 71 1.75 -5.72 -22.92
N SER A 72 2.62 -4.75 -23.26
CA SER A 72 3.83 -5.00 -24.07
C SER A 72 4.93 -5.78 -23.35
N GLY A 73 4.86 -5.91 -22.02
CA GLY A 73 5.89 -6.57 -21.24
C GLY A 73 5.50 -6.80 -19.78
N PRO A 74 6.41 -7.37 -18.98
CA PRO A 74 6.14 -7.65 -17.59
C PRO A 74 6.05 -6.37 -16.75
N ILE A 75 5.23 -6.43 -15.71
CA ILE A 75 5.09 -5.41 -14.67
C ILE A 75 5.38 -6.01 -13.30
N ILE A 76 5.73 -5.16 -12.33
CA ILE A 76 5.70 -5.50 -10.91
C ILE A 76 4.51 -4.78 -10.28
N ALA A 77 3.66 -5.54 -9.60
CA ALA A 77 2.58 -5.00 -8.78
C ALA A 77 2.90 -5.16 -7.30
N LEU A 78 2.61 -4.11 -6.54
CA LEU A 78 2.81 -4.06 -5.10
C LEU A 78 1.54 -3.55 -4.41
N THR A 79 1.12 -4.22 -3.35
CA THR A 79 0.17 -3.66 -2.38
C THR A 79 1.00 -2.97 -1.30
N LEU A 80 0.96 -1.64 -1.25
CA LEU A 80 1.70 -0.83 -0.29
C LEU A 80 0.81 -0.42 0.87
N ALA A 81 1.37 -0.39 2.08
CA ALA A 81 0.69 0.01 3.30
C ALA A 81 1.47 1.09 4.05
N ARG A 82 0.76 2.14 4.46
CA ARG A 82 1.27 3.28 5.25
C ARG A 82 0.09 4.12 5.77
N GLU A 83 0.30 4.92 6.80
CA GLU A 83 -0.56 6.08 7.03
C GLU A 83 -0.59 6.97 5.78
N ASN A 84 -1.80 7.37 5.33
CA ASN A 84 -2.01 8.18 4.12
C ASN A 84 -1.30 7.63 2.87
N ALA A 85 -1.21 6.31 2.72
CA ALA A 85 -0.45 5.63 1.66
C ALA A 85 -0.72 6.16 0.25
N ILE A 86 -1.97 6.46 -0.11
CA ILE A 86 -2.33 6.95 -1.45
C ILE A 86 -1.69 8.33 -1.69
N ALA A 87 -1.86 9.25 -0.75
CA ALA A 87 -1.30 10.60 -0.85
C ALA A 87 0.24 10.54 -0.88
N HIS A 88 0.85 9.78 0.03
CA HIS A 88 2.31 9.61 0.05
C HIS A 88 2.84 8.99 -1.25
N TRP A 89 2.14 7.99 -1.79
CA TRP A 89 2.57 7.33 -3.03
C TRP A 89 2.48 8.30 -4.20
N LYS A 90 1.39 9.07 -4.30
CA LYS A 90 1.22 10.12 -5.32
C LYS A 90 2.30 11.19 -5.23
N THR A 91 2.66 11.64 -4.03
CA THR A 91 3.76 12.60 -3.83
C THR A 91 5.10 12.00 -4.25
N LEU A 92 5.37 10.75 -3.89
CA LEU A 92 6.63 10.07 -4.22
C LEU A 92 6.80 9.86 -5.73
N ILE A 93 5.76 9.40 -6.43
CA ILE A 93 5.82 9.23 -7.88
C ILE A 93 5.79 10.56 -8.64
N GLY A 94 5.13 11.57 -8.10
CA GLY A 94 5.00 12.89 -8.71
C GLY A 94 3.89 12.97 -9.77
N PRO A 95 3.69 14.15 -10.38
CA PRO A 95 2.66 14.35 -11.39
C PRO A 95 2.93 13.51 -12.65
N VAL A 96 1.91 13.32 -13.49
CA VAL A 96 2.10 12.75 -14.83
C VAL A 96 3.15 13.60 -15.56
N LEU A 97 4.07 12.94 -16.27
CA LEU A 97 5.17 13.63 -16.93
C LEU A 97 4.65 14.70 -17.88
N SER A 98 5.23 15.88 -17.78
CA SER A 98 5.08 16.98 -18.71
C SER A 98 6.47 17.53 -18.99
N ASN A 99 6.60 18.41 -19.98
CA ASN A 99 7.88 19.05 -20.31
C ASN A 99 8.53 19.74 -19.09
N LYS A 100 7.73 20.14 -18.09
CA LYS A 100 8.18 20.84 -16.88
C LYS A 100 8.37 19.95 -15.66
N THR A 101 7.97 18.68 -15.72
CA THR A 101 8.00 17.81 -14.52
C THR A 101 9.43 17.60 -14.02
N ARG A 102 10.40 17.46 -14.92
CA ARG A 102 11.82 17.31 -14.57
C ARG A 102 12.42 18.57 -13.95
N GLU A 103 11.92 19.75 -14.32
CA GLU A 103 12.38 21.03 -13.77
C GLU A 103 11.74 21.31 -12.40
N THR A 104 10.45 21.05 -12.28
CA THR A 104 9.65 21.42 -11.09
C THR A 104 9.72 20.38 -9.98
N HIS A 105 9.89 19.10 -10.33
CA HIS A 105 9.88 17.96 -9.40
C HIS A 105 10.99 16.96 -9.75
N PRO A 106 12.27 17.37 -9.83
CA PRO A 106 13.38 16.50 -10.26
C PRO A 106 13.53 15.24 -9.40
N GLU A 107 13.12 15.32 -8.13
CA GLU A 107 13.28 14.23 -7.18
C GLU A 107 12.21 13.13 -7.29
N CYS A 108 11.10 13.39 -7.97
CA CYS A 108 10.00 12.42 -8.08
C CYS A 108 10.35 11.27 -9.01
N LEU A 109 9.79 10.09 -8.75
CA LEU A 109 10.17 8.88 -9.48
C LEU A 109 9.78 8.94 -10.96
N ARG A 110 8.70 9.62 -11.32
CA ARG A 110 8.34 9.83 -12.74
C ARG A 110 9.38 10.67 -13.48
N ALA A 111 9.96 11.68 -12.83
CA ALA A 111 11.05 12.48 -13.42
C ALA A 111 12.34 11.66 -13.59
N LYS A 112 12.64 10.76 -12.64
CA LYS A 112 13.84 9.92 -12.66
C LYS A 112 13.76 8.79 -13.69
N TYR A 113 12.63 8.08 -13.76
CA TYR A 113 12.52 6.83 -14.53
C TYR A 113 11.63 6.92 -15.77
N GLY A 114 10.70 7.88 -15.86
CA GLY A 114 9.79 7.99 -17.00
C GLY A 114 10.39 8.77 -18.17
N THR A 115 9.99 8.44 -19.39
CA THR A 115 10.44 9.10 -20.64
C THR A 115 9.35 9.91 -21.32
N SER A 116 8.07 9.62 -21.08
CA SER A 116 6.92 10.33 -21.67
C SER A 116 5.67 10.25 -20.79
N GLU A 117 4.57 10.90 -21.18
CA GLU A 117 3.28 10.81 -20.49
C GLU A 117 2.80 9.35 -20.35
N LEU A 118 2.94 8.55 -21.40
CA LEU A 118 2.55 7.14 -21.43
C LEU A 118 3.56 6.25 -20.70
N GLN A 119 4.84 6.39 -21.07
CA GLN A 119 5.98 5.71 -20.47
C GLN A 119 6.50 6.53 -19.29
N ASN A 120 5.70 6.60 -18.23
CA ASN A 120 6.00 7.36 -17.02
C ASN A 120 6.42 6.46 -15.86
N ALA A 121 6.91 5.25 -16.12
CA ALA A 121 7.41 4.26 -15.16
C ALA A 121 6.42 3.70 -14.13
N LEU A 122 5.46 4.49 -13.62
CA LEU A 122 4.73 4.17 -12.39
C LEU A 122 3.24 4.52 -12.45
N HIS A 123 2.43 3.59 -11.93
CA HIS A 123 1.00 3.78 -11.64
C HIS A 123 0.76 3.84 -10.12
N GLY A 124 -0.22 4.65 -9.72
CA GLY A 124 -0.72 4.71 -8.36
C GLY A 124 -2.23 4.95 -8.39
N SER A 125 -2.94 4.31 -7.46
CA SER A 125 -4.39 4.47 -7.33
C SER A 125 -4.76 5.92 -7.01
N GLU A 126 -5.82 6.43 -7.63
CA GLU A 126 -6.22 7.84 -7.50
C GLU A 126 -7.00 8.12 -6.20
N SER A 127 -7.73 7.13 -5.71
CA SER A 127 -8.59 7.25 -4.53
C SER A 127 -8.65 5.93 -3.77
N PHE A 128 -9.25 5.98 -2.59
CA PHE A 128 -9.48 4.80 -1.76
C PHE A 128 -10.26 3.70 -2.50
N ARG A 129 -11.37 4.06 -3.15
CA ARG A 129 -12.19 3.12 -3.94
C ARG A 129 -11.42 2.54 -5.14
N ALA A 130 -10.61 3.37 -5.79
CA ALA A 130 -9.74 2.91 -6.88
C ALA A 130 -8.72 1.90 -6.35
N ALA A 131 -8.07 2.18 -5.22
CA ALA A 131 -7.11 1.27 -4.60
C ALA A 131 -7.74 -0.09 -4.26
N GLU A 132 -8.92 -0.13 -3.65
CA GLU A 132 -9.62 -1.38 -3.33
C GLU A 132 -9.90 -2.21 -4.59
N ARG A 133 -10.47 -1.60 -5.62
CA ARG A 133 -10.79 -2.26 -6.89
C ARG A 133 -9.52 -2.77 -7.57
N GLU A 134 -8.51 -1.92 -7.68
CA GLU A 134 -7.25 -2.21 -8.38
C GLU A 134 -6.45 -3.31 -7.65
N ILE A 135 -6.37 -3.26 -6.31
CA ILE A 135 -5.74 -4.31 -5.51
C ILE A 135 -6.49 -5.64 -5.70
N LYS A 136 -7.83 -5.63 -5.63
CA LYS A 136 -8.63 -6.85 -5.82
C LYS A 136 -8.48 -7.44 -7.23
N PHE A 137 -8.35 -6.59 -8.25
CA PHE A 137 -8.09 -7.03 -9.63
C PHE A 137 -6.76 -7.77 -9.75
N ILE A 138 -5.68 -7.22 -9.18
CA ILE A 138 -4.33 -7.79 -9.31
C ILE A 138 -4.07 -8.94 -8.31
N PHE A 139 -4.67 -8.86 -7.12
CA PHE A 139 -4.53 -9.79 -6.00
C PHE A 139 -5.92 -10.29 -5.56
N PRO A 140 -6.60 -11.15 -6.33
CA PRO A 140 -7.97 -11.57 -6.06
C PRO A 140 -8.13 -12.34 -4.73
N ASN A 141 -7.05 -12.97 -4.25
CA ASN A 141 -7.03 -13.66 -2.96
C ASN A 141 -6.69 -12.72 -1.78
N SER A 142 -6.57 -11.42 -2.01
CA SER A 142 -6.29 -10.45 -0.95
C SER A 142 -7.53 -10.24 -0.10
N VAL A 143 -7.43 -10.51 1.20
CA VAL A 143 -8.45 -10.13 2.18
C VAL A 143 -8.32 -8.63 2.44
N ILE A 144 -9.07 -7.84 1.69
CA ILE A 144 -9.32 -6.44 2.00
C ILE A 144 -10.43 -6.45 3.04
N GLU A 145 -10.05 -6.50 4.32
CA GLU A 145 -10.98 -6.29 5.44
C GLU A 145 -11.71 -4.96 5.18
N PRO A 146 -13.06 -4.94 5.15
CA PRO A 146 -13.79 -3.68 5.03
C PRO A 146 -13.38 -2.78 6.19
N PHE A 147 -13.13 -1.50 5.89
CA PHE A 147 -12.77 -0.54 6.92
C PHE A 147 -13.90 -0.50 7.96
N PRO A 148 -13.63 -0.92 9.21
CA PRO A 148 -14.65 -0.79 10.22
C PRO A 148 -14.93 0.71 10.39
N SER A 149 -16.21 1.08 10.37
CA SER A 149 -16.62 2.45 10.70
C SER A 149 -16.07 2.83 12.08
N LYS A 150 -16.05 4.12 12.42
CA LYS A 150 -15.63 4.57 13.76
C LYS A 150 -16.34 3.78 14.87
N GLY A 151 -17.65 3.55 14.71
CA GLY A 151 -18.44 2.73 15.63
C GLY A 151 -18.03 1.25 15.63
N ALA A 152 -17.87 0.62 14.46
CA ALA A 152 -17.47 -0.79 14.39
C ALA A 152 -16.06 -1.04 14.93
N THR A 153 -15.14 -0.08 14.77
CA THR A 153 -13.78 -0.16 15.32
C THR A 153 -13.80 -0.06 16.83
N GLU A 154 -14.53 0.92 17.38
CA GLU A 154 -14.67 1.10 18.84
C GLU A 154 -15.35 -0.10 19.50
N GLU A 155 -16.36 -0.66 18.83
CA GLU A 155 -17.04 -1.87 19.27
C GLU A 155 -16.11 -3.09 19.26
N TYR A 156 -15.33 -3.30 18.20
CA TYR A 156 -14.38 -4.41 18.14
C TYR A 156 -13.28 -4.28 19.19
N LEU A 157 -12.69 -3.07 19.33
CA LEU A 157 -11.66 -2.80 20.32
C LEU A 157 -12.19 -3.02 21.74
N SER A 158 -13.38 -2.50 22.05
CA SER A 158 -13.99 -2.66 23.38
C SER A 158 -14.37 -4.11 23.69
N LYS A 159 -14.86 -4.88 22.71
CA LYS A 159 -15.30 -6.26 22.91
C LYS A 159 -14.16 -7.27 22.96
N HIS A 160 -13.14 -7.11 22.12
CA HIS A 160 -12.17 -8.17 21.87
C HIS A 160 -10.74 -7.81 22.31
N VAL A 161 -10.33 -6.56 22.12
CA VAL A 161 -8.92 -6.15 22.31
C VAL A 161 -8.69 -5.60 23.72
N ASN A 162 -9.47 -4.60 24.13
CA ASN A 162 -9.31 -3.87 25.39
C ASN A 162 -9.39 -4.79 26.63
N PRO A 163 -10.32 -5.76 26.75
CA PRO A 163 -10.37 -6.62 27.93
C PRO A 163 -9.11 -7.48 28.08
N THR A 164 -8.54 -7.91 26.96
CA THR A 164 -7.32 -8.74 26.94
C THR A 164 -6.09 -7.89 27.24
N LEU A 165 -5.97 -6.72 26.61
CA LEU A 165 -4.89 -5.77 26.89
C LEU A 165 -4.90 -5.30 28.35
N LEU A 166 -6.06 -4.91 28.87
CA LEU A 166 -6.20 -4.43 30.25
C LEU A 166 -5.75 -5.49 31.25
N ARG A 167 -6.16 -6.75 31.05
CA ARG A 167 -5.70 -7.86 31.89
C ARG A 167 -4.18 -8.03 31.80
N GLY A 168 -3.62 -8.11 30.60
CA GLY A 168 -2.17 -8.27 30.41
C GLY A 168 -1.37 -7.14 31.05
N LEU A 169 -1.77 -5.89 30.82
CA LEU A 169 -1.12 -4.71 31.40
C LEU A 169 -1.26 -4.66 32.93
N THR A 170 -2.41 -5.07 33.46
CA THR A 170 -2.62 -5.16 34.92
C THR A 170 -1.66 -6.16 35.56
N GLU A 171 -1.50 -7.34 34.94
CA GLU A 171 -0.57 -8.36 35.45
C GLU A 171 0.89 -7.91 35.33
N LEU A 172 1.27 -7.23 34.25
CA LEU A 172 2.59 -6.62 34.11
C LEU A 172 2.88 -5.60 35.21
N CYS A 173 1.93 -4.72 35.53
CA CYS A 173 2.06 -3.73 36.59
C CYS A 173 2.19 -4.37 37.99
N LYS A 174 1.52 -5.50 38.23
CA LYS A 174 1.59 -6.23 39.50
C LYS A 174 2.93 -6.92 39.69
N HIS A 175 3.40 -7.62 38.65
CA HIS A 175 4.56 -8.51 38.78
C HIS A 175 5.89 -7.84 38.42
N LYS A 176 5.87 -6.74 37.67
CA LYS A 176 7.05 -5.97 37.22
C LYS A 176 8.23 -6.86 36.80
N PRO A 177 8.01 -7.85 35.92
CA PRO A 177 9.08 -8.75 35.52
C PRO A 177 10.19 -7.98 34.80
N LEU A 178 11.43 -8.44 34.95
CA LEU A 178 12.60 -7.87 34.28
C LEU A 178 12.45 -7.85 32.73
N ASN A 179 11.68 -8.79 32.16
CA ASN A 179 11.41 -8.89 30.73
C ASN A 179 9.92 -9.13 30.43
N PRO A 180 9.10 -8.07 30.38
CA PRO A 180 7.64 -8.12 30.16
C PRO A 180 7.17 -9.00 28.99
N CYS A 181 7.90 -8.94 27.88
CA CYS A 181 7.53 -9.63 26.64
C CYS A 181 7.75 -11.15 26.68
N VAL A 182 8.71 -11.60 27.50
CA VAL A 182 9.10 -13.02 27.58
C VAL A 182 8.25 -13.75 28.63
N THR A 183 7.93 -13.09 29.73
CA THR A 183 7.19 -13.68 30.85
C THR A 183 5.73 -14.02 30.49
N PHE A 184 5.16 -13.38 29.46
CA PHE A 184 3.74 -13.51 29.12
C PHE A 184 3.45 -13.99 27.68
N GLY A 185 4.41 -14.60 26.97
CA GLY A 185 4.17 -15.25 25.67
C GLY A 185 4.36 -16.78 25.68
N PRO A 186 3.82 -17.56 24.71
CA PRO A 186 2.56 -17.45 24.00
C PRO A 186 1.53 -18.44 24.60
N ASN A 187 0.49 -17.94 25.25
CA ASN A 187 -0.70 -18.74 25.56
C ASN A 187 -1.53 -18.83 24.25
N PRO A 188 -2.04 -20.00 23.82
CA PRO A 188 -2.71 -20.17 22.52
C PRO A 188 -3.98 -19.33 22.31
N SER A 189 -4.46 -18.60 23.32
CA SER A 189 -5.54 -17.61 23.24
C SER A 189 -5.07 -16.16 22.99
N ILE A 190 -3.75 -15.91 22.94
CA ILE A 190 -3.13 -14.58 22.84
C ILE A 190 -2.08 -14.57 21.70
N SER A 191 -2.47 -15.00 20.50
CA SER A 191 -1.59 -14.97 19.32
C SER A 191 -1.55 -13.61 18.58
N HIS A 192 -2.35 -12.62 19.00
CA HIS A 192 -2.47 -11.32 18.31
C HIS A 192 -1.76 -10.15 19.01
N ILE A 193 -1.08 -10.37 20.15
CA ILE A 193 -0.51 -9.28 20.98
C ILE A 193 1.03 -9.23 20.91
N SER A 194 1.67 -9.99 20.03
CA SER A 194 3.13 -9.93 19.85
C SER A 194 3.64 -8.67 19.13
N GLN A 195 2.76 -7.81 18.60
CA GLN A 195 3.17 -6.66 17.77
C GLN A 195 3.12 -5.30 18.49
N ILE A 196 2.58 -5.21 19.72
CA ILE A 196 2.38 -3.93 20.42
C ILE A 196 3.53 -3.59 21.37
N CYS A 197 4.35 -4.57 21.79
CA CYS A 197 5.43 -4.33 22.76
C CYS A 197 6.75 -3.79 22.16
N LEU A 198 6.76 -3.29 20.91
CA LEU A 198 7.95 -2.68 20.31
C LEU A 198 7.96 -1.14 20.38
N TYR A 199 6.99 -0.52 21.06
CA TYR A 199 6.86 0.95 21.13
C TYR A 199 6.69 1.51 22.55
N PHE A 200 6.96 0.72 23.59
CA PHE A 200 7.10 1.17 24.98
C PHE A 200 8.30 0.47 25.61
#